data_AF-A0A8D8G067-F1
#
_entry.id   AF-A0A8D8G067-F1
#
_cell.length_a   1.000
_cell.length_b   1.000
_cell.length_c   1.000
_cell.angle_alpha   90.00
_cell.angle_beta   90.00
_cell.angle_gamma   90.00
#
_symmetry.space_group_name_H-M   'P 1'
#
loop_
_entity.id
_entity.type
_entity.pdbx_description
1 polymer ?
#
loop_
_entity_poly.entity_id
_entity_poly.type
_entity_poly.pdbx_seq_one_letter_code
_entity_poly.pdbx_strand_id
1 'polypeptide(L)'
;RIAQNKWRRISELESGNVQRMVANFKRIKGVVDDEGLQRYRAVRVEGLHELFRAGEDLREVLPRVVEANTDELKRLLDYEGSDLDTALGLFSLDCLQKSVEIANTWLLDISDDHVHETSLLADCYYRLAQFCYDGLEKQPLGETLNHERHLITSLLASMQFGSKPARQLFPVLLQLPNLQDGTLHRCFIDASSLVPEWMFLRWIPQLLSYVDFFQESFLESVLLRLAASYPMALYYPAKFAHGECTKRFPERTMGSFACRLMRVLEFPRLDRFVQELSQVVVP
;
A
#
# COMPACT_ATOMS: atom_id res chain seq x y z
N ARG A 1 -2.45 19.55 1.69
CA ARG A 1 -1.97 19.37 3.08
C ARG A 1 -0.77 18.42 3.18
N ILE A 2 -0.82 17.19 2.67
CA ILE A 2 0.37 16.29 2.62
C ILE A 2 1.50 16.89 1.78
N ALA A 3 1.19 17.41 0.58
CA ALA A 3 2.16 18.13 -0.25
C ALA A 3 2.76 19.35 0.47
N GLN A 4 1.98 20.18 1.16
CA GLN A 4 2.49 21.35 1.91
C GLN A 4 3.38 20.98 3.10
N ASN A 5 3.10 19.88 3.80
CA ASN A 5 3.98 19.36 4.85
C ASN A 5 5.26 18.73 4.24
N LYS A 6 5.15 18.12 3.04
CA LYS A 6 6.27 17.62 2.24
C LYS A 6 7.19 18.79 1.83
N TRP A 7 6.62 19.86 1.28
CA TRP A 7 7.34 21.09 0.91
C TRP A 7 7.97 21.83 2.10
N ARG A 8 7.33 21.84 3.28
CA ARG A 8 7.91 22.47 4.48
C ARG A 8 9.08 21.65 5.05
N ARG A 9 8.99 20.32 5.08
CA ARG A 9 10.13 19.44 5.42
C ARG A 9 11.29 19.60 4.45
N ILE A 10 11.00 19.66 3.14
CA ILE A 10 12.01 19.86 2.10
C ILE A 10 12.69 21.22 2.23
N SER A 11 11.93 22.29 2.50
CA SER A 11 12.50 23.64 2.73
C SER A 11 13.33 23.73 4.01
N GLU A 12 12.95 22.99 5.06
CA GLU A 12 13.75 22.84 6.29
C GLU A 12 15.02 22.01 6.04
N LEU A 13 14.96 20.97 5.20
CA LEU A 13 16.10 20.13 4.78
C LEU A 13 17.07 20.88 3.86
N GLU A 14 16.57 21.72 2.94
CA GLU A 14 17.36 22.60 2.07
C GLU A 14 18.21 23.61 2.89
N SER A 15 17.75 23.99 4.09
CA SER A 15 18.52 24.84 5.02
C SER A 15 19.62 24.09 5.80
N GLY A 16 19.55 22.75 5.84
CA GLY A 16 20.48 21.87 6.53
C GLY A 16 21.51 21.25 5.58
N ASN A 17 22.63 21.95 5.37
CA ASN A 17 23.82 21.56 4.61
C ASN A 17 23.88 20.07 4.18
N VAL A 18 23.72 19.79 2.88
CA VAL A 18 23.75 18.45 2.25
C VAL A 18 24.94 17.60 2.71
N GLN A 19 26.09 18.22 3.02
CA GLN A 19 27.24 17.51 3.59
C GLN A 19 26.94 16.81 4.91
N ARG A 20 26.07 17.38 5.73
CA ARG A 20 25.59 16.78 6.99
C ARG A 20 24.70 15.57 6.73
N MET A 21 23.87 15.61 5.68
CA MET A 21 23.05 14.46 5.28
C MET A 21 23.93 13.31 4.77
N VAL A 22 24.91 13.61 3.92
CA VAL A 22 25.89 12.62 3.43
C VAL A 22 26.71 12.04 4.59
N ALA A 23 27.15 12.87 5.54
CA ALA A 23 27.86 12.40 6.74
C ALA A 23 26.99 11.51 7.64
N ASN A 24 25.70 11.86 7.80
CA ASN A 24 24.75 11.03 8.54
C ASN A 24 24.50 9.69 7.82
N PHE A 25 24.29 9.71 6.50
CA PHE A 25 24.12 8.50 5.70
C PHE A 25 25.33 7.57 5.81
N LYS A 26 26.55 8.12 5.71
CA LYS A 26 27.80 7.37 5.89
C LYS A 26 27.90 6.76 7.28
N ARG A 27 27.54 7.53 8.32
CA ARG A 27 27.55 7.04 9.71
C ARG A 27 26.54 5.92 9.90
N ILE A 28 25.32 6.07 9.38
CA ILE A 28 24.27 5.05 9.48
C ILE A 28 24.69 3.81 8.69
N LYS A 29 25.19 3.94 7.45
CA LYS A 29 25.67 2.82 6.64
C LYS A 29 26.77 2.04 7.38
N GLY A 30 27.76 2.72 7.95
CA GLY A 30 28.83 2.05 8.71
C GLY A 30 28.34 1.36 10.01
N VAL A 31 27.23 1.80 10.59
CA VAL A 31 26.57 1.11 11.71
C VAL A 31 25.72 -0.08 11.21
N VAL A 32 25.24 0.01 9.97
CA VAL A 32 24.32 -0.93 9.33
C VAL A 32 25.03 -2.03 8.52
N ASP A 33 26.36 -2.00 8.42
CA ASP A 33 27.15 -3.09 7.82
C ASP A 33 27.05 -4.40 8.65
N ASP A 34 27.33 -5.53 8.00
CA ASP A 34 27.12 -6.89 8.53
C ASP A 34 27.73 -7.15 9.92
N GLU A 35 28.82 -6.46 10.28
CA GLU A 35 29.44 -6.55 11.61
C GLU A 35 28.71 -5.76 12.72
N GLY A 36 28.03 -4.66 12.36
CA GLY A 36 27.31 -3.77 13.28
C GLY A 36 25.96 -4.35 13.71
N LEU A 37 25.22 -4.94 12.76
CA LEU A 37 23.93 -5.59 13.03
C LEU A 37 24.08 -6.91 13.81
N GLN A 38 25.24 -7.57 13.78
CA GLN A 38 25.48 -8.80 14.56
C GLN A 38 25.29 -8.65 16.07
N ARG A 39 25.38 -7.43 16.60
CA ARG A 39 25.37 -7.20 18.05
C ARG A 39 23.98 -7.02 18.66
N TYR A 40 22.98 -6.55 17.92
CA TYR A 40 21.63 -6.32 18.45
C TYR A 40 20.53 -6.56 17.40
N ARG A 41 19.56 -7.39 17.78
CA ARG A 41 18.49 -7.94 16.92
C ARG A 41 17.39 -6.91 16.56
N ALA A 42 16.88 -6.14 17.53
CA ALA A 42 15.87 -5.08 17.31
C ALA A 42 16.43 -3.85 16.57
N VAL A 43 17.71 -3.53 16.78
CA VAL A 43 18.40 -2.39 16.14
C VAL A 43 18.55 -2.59 14.62
N ARG A 44 18.42 -3.83 14.12
CA ARG A 44 18.58 -4.16 12.69
C ARG A 44 17.50 -3.52 11.81
N VAL A 45 16.22 -3.71 12.18
CA VAL A 45 15.08 -3.23 11.39
C VAL A 45 15.00 -1.71 11.46
N GLU A 46 15.17 -1.14 12.67
CA GLU A 46 15.22 0.30 12.87
C GLU A 46 16.40 0.95 12.13
N GLY A 47 17.60 0.34 12.19
CA GLY A 47 18.78 0.83 11.51
C GLY A 47 18.65 0.83 9.99
N LEU A 48 18.13 -0.27 9.40
CA LEU A 48 17.85 -0.36 7.96
C LEU A 48 16.75 0.62 7.53
N HIS A 49 15.73 0.82 8.38
CA HIS A 49 14.67 1.78 8.11
C HIS A 49 15.16 3.23 8.15
N GLU A 50 16.01 3.58 9.11
CA GLU A 50 16.64 4.91 9.16
C GLU A 50 17.64 5.12 8.01
N LEU A 51 18.34 4.06 7.59
CA LEU A 51 19.21 4.12 6.40
C LEU A 51 18.40 4.38 5.12
N PHE A 52 17.26 3.70 4.97
CA PHE A 52 16.32 3.96 3.88
C PHE A 52 15.83 5.41 3.88
N ARG A 53 15.41 5.93 5.05
CA ARG A 53 14.95 7.33 5.18
C ARG A 53 16.05 8.31 4.76
N ALA A 54 17.27 8.10 5.23
CA ALA A 54 18.41 8.94 4.85
C ALA A 54 18.72 8.85 3.34
N GLY A 55 18.57 7.67 2.73
CA GLY A 55 18.75 7.45 1.30
C GLY A 55 17.71 8.17 0.44
N GLU A 56 16.43 8.10 0.79
CA GLU A 56 15.35 8.79 0.08
C GLU A 56 15.41 10.32 0.27
N ASP A 57 15.75 10.80 1.47
CA ASP A 57 15.96 12.24 1.70
C ASP A 57 17.11 12.77 0.82
N LEU A 58 18.20 12.00 0.67
CA LEU A 58 19.29 12.34 -0.25
C LEU A 58 18.82 12.31 -1.70
N ARG A 59 18.05 11.30 -2.11
CA ARG A 59 17.51 11.16 -3.45
C ARG A 59 16.58 12.31 -3.83
N GLU A 60 15.71 12.78 -2.93
CA GLU A 60 14.82 13.91 -3.22
C GLU A 60 15.56 15.25 -3.38
N VAL A 61 16.68 15.42 -2.68
CA VAL A 61 17.50 16.65 -2.71
C VAL A 61 18.51 16.64 -3.87
N LEU A 62 19.01 15.47 -4.27
CA LEU A 62 20.10 15.33 -5.24
C LEU A 62 19.84 16.02 -6.60
N PRO A 63 18.65 15.91 -7.25
CA PRO A 63 18.36 16.58 -8.52
C PRO A 63 18.37 18.11 -8.45
N ARG A 64 18.33 18.69 -7.24
CA ARG A 64 18.20 20.13 -7.00
C ARG A 64 19.52 20.81 -6.62
N VAL A 65 20.60 20.04 -6.50
CA VAL A 65 21.88 20.52 -5.98
C VAL A 65 22.98 20.38 -7.03
N VAL A 66 23.52 21.52 -7.47
CA VAL A 66 24.56 21.63 -8.50
C VAL A 66 25.96 21.24 -7.97
N GLU A 67 26.17 21.26 -6.64
CA GLU A 67 27.48 21.05 -5.98
C GLU A 67 27.48 19.84 -5.00
N ALA A 68 26.71 18.78 -5.29
CA ALA A 68 26.75 17.58 -4.46
C ALA A 68 28.07 16.83 -4.68
N ASN A 69 28.66 16.29 -3.60
CA ASN A 69 29.84 15.41 -3.60
C ASN A 69 29.48 14.04 -4.21
N THR A 70 29.05 14.04 -5.48
CA THR A 70 28.50 12.88 -6.19
C THR A 70 29.48 11.72 -6.25
N ASP A 71 30.79 12.00 -6.30
CA ASP A 71 31.85 11.00 -6.29
C ASP A 71 31.98 10.25 -4.95
N GLU A 72 31.74 10.92 -3.82
CA GLU A 72 31.76 10.25 -2.51
C GLU A 72 30.54 9.33 -2.35
N LEU A 73 29.37 9.77 -2.82
CA LEU A 73 28.15 8.95 -2.81
C LEU A 73 28.26 7.74 -3.75
N LYS A 74 28.83 7.90 -4.95
CA LYS A 74 29.10 6.79 -5.87
C LYS A 74 30.00 5.73 -5.25
N ARG A 75 31.08 6.14 -4.58
CA ARG A 75 31.94 5.22 -3.82
C ARG A 75 31.19 4.55 -2.68
N LEU A 76 30.37 5.29 -1.94
CA LEU A 76 29.57 4.72 -0.86
C LEU A 76 28.49 3.76 -1.36
N LEU A 77 28.07 3.83 -2.62
CA LEU A 77 27.07 2.93 -3.20
C LEU A 77 27.71 1.79 -4.02
N ASP A 78 29.05 1.73 -4.08
CA ASP A 78 29.80 0.84 -4.96
C ASP A 78 29.30 0.89 -6.42
N TYR A 79 28.92 2.09 -6.88
CA TYR A 79 28.27 2.30 -8.19
C TYR A 79 29.13 3.17 -9.11
N GLU A 80 29.49 2.61 -10.27
CA GLU A 80 30.31 3.29 -11.29
C GLU A 80 29.49 3.94 -12.41
N GLY A 81 28.15 3.86 -12.36
CA GLY A 81 27.29 4.40 -13.41
C GLY A 81 27.08 5.92 -13.35
N SER A 82 26.42 6.44 -14.38
CA SER A 82 26.14 7.87 -14.54
C SER A 82 24.93 8.36 -13.76
N ASP A 83 23.90 7.52 -13.61
CA ASP A 83 22.65 7.89 -12.95
C ASP A 83 22.64 7.53 -11.45
N LEU A 84 22.95 8.53 -10.63
CA LEU A 84 23.00 8.41 -9.17
C LEU A 84 21.61 8.37 -8.53
N ASP A 85 20.56 8.92 -9.17
CA ASP A 85 19.19 8.87 -8.65
C ASP A 85 18.67 7.43 -8.65
N THR A 86 18.85 6.74 -9.77
CA THR A 86 18.48 5.32 -9.89
C THR A 86 19.29 4.45 -8.93
N ALA A 87 20.60 4.70 -8.77
CA ALA A 87 21.43 3.94 -7.83
C ALA A 87 21.01 4.13 -6.36
N LEU A 88 20.74 5.37 -5.94
CA LEU A 88 20.20 5.66 -4.60
C LEU A 88 18.82 5.04 -4.39
N GLY A 89 17.96 5.07 -5.42
CA GLY A 89 16.66 4.42 -5.37
C GLY A 89 16.76 2.91 -5.19
N LEU A 90 17.61 2.24 -5.96
CA LEU A 90 17.85 0.79 -5.86
C LEU A 90 18.45 0.40 -4.51
N PHE A 91 19.43 1.16 -4.02
CA PHE A 91 20.03 0.92 -2.71
C PHE A 91 19.03 1.10 -1.57
N SER A 92 18.22 2.16 -1.63
CA SER A 92 17.16 2.42 -0.65
C SER A 92 16.14 1.27 -0.67
N LEU A 93 15.72 0.82 -1.86
CA LEU A 93 14.81 -0.31 -2.00
C LEU A 93 15.38 -1.60 -1.40
N ASP A 94 16.64 -1.93 -1.64
CA ASP A 94 17.33 -3.09 -1.06
C ASP A 94 17.35 -3.04 0.48
N CYS A 95 17.68 -1.87 1.05
CA CYS A 95 17.64 -1.67 2.51
C CYS A 95 16.25 -1.96 3.09
N LEU A 96 15.21 -1.53 2.39
CA LEU A 96 13.82 -1.71 2.82
C LEU A 96 13.34 -3.16 2.67
N GLN A 97 13.71 -3.83 1.58
CA GLN A 97 13.42 -5.24 1.37
C GLN A 97 14.08 -6.11 2.45
N LYS A 98 15.36 -5.85 2.75
CA LYS A 98 16.07 -6.53 3.85
C LYS A 98 15.44 -6.24 5.21
N SER A 99 15.02 -4.99 5.44
CA SER A 99 14.32 -4.61 6.69
C SER A 99 13.04 -5.43 6.88
N VAL A 100 12.25 -5.59 5.81
CA VAL A 100 11.03 -6.40 5.80
C VAL A 100 11.33 -7.89 6.00
N GLU A 101 12.33 -8.45 5.32
CA GLU A 101 12.72 -9.86 5.47
C GLU A 101 13.11 -10.17 6.92
N ILE A 102 13.94 -9.30 7.50
CA ILE A 102 14.38 -9.40 8.89
C ILE A 102 13.16 -9.26 9.82
N ALA A 103 12.32 -8.23 9.66
CA ALA A 103 11.13 -8.03 10.48
C ALA A 103 10.13 -9.21 10.43
N ASN A 104 9.95 -9.85 9.28
CA ASN A 104 9.07 -11.02 9.17
C ASN A 104 9.62 -12.25 9.90
N THR A 105 10.95 -12.43 9.92
CA THR A 105 11.55 -13.51 10.72
C THR A 105 11.40 -13.26 12.22
N TRP A 106 11.45 -12.00 12.68
CA TRP A 106 11.18 -11.64 14.09
C TRP A 106 9.75 -11.92 14.53
N LEU A 107 8.77 -11.65 13.66
CA LEU A 107 7.35 -11.81 13.99
C LEU A 107 6.96 -13.28 14.26
N LEU A 108 7.78 -14.23 13.80
CA LEU A 108 7.60 -15.66 14.06
C LEU A 108 8.19 -16.09 15.42
N ASP A 109 9.10 -15.31 16.01
CA ASP A 109 9.68 -15.53 17.34
C ASP A 109 8.80 -14.81 18.39
N ILE A 110 7.98 -15.59 19.09
CA ILE A 110 6.97 -15.15 20.07
C ILE A 110 7.66 -14.35 21.22
N SER A 111 7.51 -13.02 21.26
CA SER A 111 7.98 -12.16 22.37
C SER A 111 7.10 -10.92 22.57
N ASP A 112 6.98 -10.46 23.83
CA ASP A 112 5.93 -9.54 24.33
C ASP A 112 6.00 -8.08 23.78
N ASP A 113 6.96 -7.73 22.90
CA ASP A 113 7.16 -6.38 22.32
C ASP A 113 6.54 -6.21 20.91
N HIS A 114 5.52 -7.01 20.59
CA HIS A 114 4.92 -7.11 19.26
C HIS A 114 4.31 -5.81 18.71
N VAL A 115 3.91 -4.86 19.56
CA VAL A 115 3.17 -3.65 19.10
C VAL A 115 4.11 -2.65 18.41
N HIS A 116 5.31 -2.45 18.94
CA HIS A 116 6.28 -1.54 18.33
C HIS A 116 6.83 -2.13 17.02
N GLU A 117 7.17 -3.41 17.02
CA GLU A 117 7.68 -4.14 15.85
C GLU A 117 6.65 -4.19 14.70
N THR A 118 5.37 -4.46 15.02
CA THR A 118 4.30 -4.45 14.02
C THR A 118 4.08 -3.05 13.44
N SER A 119 4.19 -1.99 14.25
CA SER A 119 4.10 -0.61 13.76
C SER A 119 5.27 -0.24 12.84
N LEU A 120 6.49 -0.67 13.19
CA LEU A 120 7.67 -0.45 12.36
C LEU A 120 7.55 -1.20 11.03
N LEU A 121 7.14 -2.47 11.07
CA LEU A 121 6.90 -3.28 9.88
C LEU A 121 5.81 -2.68 8.99
N ALA A 122 4.73 -2.18 9.60
CA ALA A 122 3.69 -1.45 8.89
C ALA A 122 4.25 -0.22 8.16
N ASP A 123 5.13 0.56 8.80
CA ASP A 123 5.80 1.71 8.19
C ASP A 123 6.75 1.28 7.07
N CYS A 124 7.58 0.26 7.26
CA CYS A 124 8.49 -0.26 6.22
C CYS A 124 7.72 -0.70 4.96
N TYR A 125 6.66 -1.50 5.13
CA TYR A 125 5.80 -1.89 4.02
C TYR A 125 5.10 -0.71 3.36
N TYR A 126 4.65 0.28 4.14
CA TYR A 126 4.05 1.48 3.61
C TYR A 126 5.04 2.28 2.75
N ARG A 127 6.28 2.44 3.21
CA ARG A 127 7.34 3.10 2.45
C ARG A 127 7.66 2.37 1.16
N LEU A 128 7.63 1.04 1.16
CA LEU A 128 7.89 0.25 -0.04
C LEU A 128 6.79 0.48 -1.07
N ALA A 129 5.53 0.50 -0.60
CA ALA A 129 4.39 0.85 -1.43
C ALA A 129 4.52 2.27 -2.00
N GLN A 130 4.91 3.25 -1.18
CA GLN A 130 5.11 4.63 -1.66
C GLN A 130 6.20 4.72 -2.73
N PHE A 131 7.34 4.06 -2.52
CA PHE A 131 8.42 4.03 -3.50
C PHE A 131 7.97 3.45 -4.83
N CYS A 132 7.26 2.32 -4.81
CA CYS A 132 6.71 1.72 -6.02
C CYS A 132 5.68 2.62 -6.71
N TYR A 133 4.84 3.30 -5.93
CA TYR A 133 3.84 4.24 -6.45
C TYR A 133 4.50 5.45 -7.13
N ASP A 134 5.48 6.08 -6.48
CA ASP A 134 6.22 7.23 -7.03
C ASP A 134 7.03 6.83 -8.28
N GLY A 135 7.53 5.59 -8.33
CA GLY A 135 8.18 5.02 -9.52
C GLY A 135 7.23 4.87 -10.71
N LEU A 136 6.00 4.37 -10.47
CA LEU A 136 4.97 4.23 -11.49
C LEU A 136 4.51 5.58 -12.06
N GLU A 137 4.46 6.64 -11.24
CA GLU A 137 4.12 7.99 -11.71
C GLU A 137 5.19 8.56 -12.66
N LYS A 138 6.47 8.25 -12.41
CA LYS A 138 7.62 8.76 -13.17
C LYS A 138 7.91 7.99 -14.46
N GLN A 139 7.60 6.70 -14.52
CA GLN A 139 7.89 5.83 -15.68
C GLN A 139 6.65 5.06 -16.15
N PRO A 140 5.79 5.67 -17.00
CA PRO A 140 4.57 5.02 -17.46
C PRO A 140 4.77 3.97 -18.57
N LEU A 141 5.97 3.78 -19.12
CA LEU A 141 6.21 3.08 -20.40
C LEU A 141 7.11 1.82 -20.33
N GLY A 142 7.46 1.29 -19.15
CA GLY A 142 8.27 0.07 -18.99
C GLY A 142 8.09 -0.63 -17.64
N GLU A 143 8.39 -1.95 -17.57
CA GLU A 143 8.33 -2.88 -16.40
C GLU A 143 7.33 -2.53 -15.27
N THR A 144 6.11 -2.10 -15.63
CA THR A 144 5.08 -1.68 -14.67
C THR A 144 4.55 -2.85 -13.84
N LEU A 145 4.56 -4.06 -14.40
CA LEU A 145 4.03 -5.26 -13.75
C LEU A 145 4.74 -5.60 -12.43
N ASN A 146 6.07 -5.49 -12.40
CA ASN A 146 6.82 -5.77 -11.18
C ASN A 146 6.55 -4.70 -10.12
N HIS A 147 6.54 -3.42 -10.51
CA HIS A 147 6.25 -2.31 -9.61
C HIS A 147 4.83 -2.37 -9.05
N GLU A 148 3.83 -2.69 -9.89
CA GLU A 148 2.44 -2.88 -9.47
C GLU A 148 2.28 -4.08 -8.54
N ARG A 149 2.96 -5.20 -8.82
CA ARG A 149 2.96 -6.37 -7.94
C ARG A 149 3.55 -6.04 -6.56
N HIS A 150 4.68 -5.34 -6.53
CA HIS A 150 5.30 -4.90 -5.27
C HIS A 150 4.41 -3.90 -4.53
N LEU A 151 3.76 -2.98 -5.25
CA LEU A 151 2.80 -2.05 -4.67
C LEU A 151 1.60 -2.76 -4.03
N ILE A 152 0.98 -3.74 -4.72
CA ILE A 152 -0.16 -4.51 -4.18
C ILE A 152 0.26 -5.26 -2.92
N THR A 153 1.35 -6.02 -2.98
CA THR A 153 1.80 -6.88 -1.88
C THR A 153 2.21 -6.06 -0.66
N SER A 154 3.01 -5.01 -0.85
CA SER A 154 3.48 -4.17 0.25
C SER A 154 2.39 -3.30 0.85
N LEU A 155 1.50 -2.73 0.04
CA LEU A 155 0.43 -1.88 0.58
C LEU A 155 -0.57 -2.71 1.39
N LEU A 156 -0.97 -3.89 0.89
CA LEU A 156 -1.86 -4.79 1.61
C LEU A 156 -1.19 -5.37 2.86
N ALA A 157 0.09 -5.72 2.82
CA ALA A 157 0.84 -6.11 4.02
C ALA A 157 0.88 -4.97 5.07
N SER A 158 1.12 -3.73 4.66
CA SER A 158 1.05 -2.58 5.57
C SER A 158 -0.35 -2.39 6.17
N MET A 159 -1.40 -2.64 5.38
CA MET A 159 -2.78 -2.63 5.87
C MET A 159 -3.06 -3.78 6.84
N GLN A 160 -2.48 -4.96 6.64
CA GLN A 160 -2.60 -6.09 7.58
C GLN A 160 -2.10 -5.69 8.98
N PHE A 161 -1.00 -4.95 9.06
CA PHE A 161 -0.45 -4.44 10.33
C PHE A 161 -1.12 -3.14 10.82
N GLY A 162 -2.26 -2.74 10.25
CA GLY A 162 -3.07 -1.63 10.77
C GLY A 162 -2.63 -0.22 10.36
N SER A 163 -1.76 -0.09 9.34
CA SER A 163 -1.32 1.22 8.86
C SER A 163 -2.47 2.06 8.32
N LYS A 164 -2.78 3.16 9.04
CA LYS A 164 -3.76 4.17 8.61
C LYS A 164 -3.42 4.83 7.27
N PRO A 165 -2.17 5.26 7.00
CA PRO A 165 -1.86 5.87 5.71
C PRO A 165 -1.87 4.85 4.57
N ALA A 166 -1.51 3.58 4.81
CA ALA A 166 -1.66 2.54 3.79
C ALA A 166 -3.13 2.32 3.41
N ARG A 167 -4.01 2.27 4.41
CA ARG A 167 -5.46 2.22 4.18
C ARG A 167 -5.95 3.38 3.32
N GLN A 168 -5.36 4.57 3.43
CA GLN A 168 -5.77 5.73 2.62
C GLN A 168 -5.40 5.57 1.14
N LEU A 169 -4.32 4.85 0.83
CA LEU A 169 -3.87 4.61 -0.54
C LEU A 169 -4.56 3.43 -1.21
N PHE A 170 -5.32 2.60 -0.49
CA PHE A 170 -5.98 1.42 -1.05
C PHE A 170 -6.69 1.64 -2.40
N PRO A 171 -7.47 2.73 -2.63
CA PRO A 171 -8.17 2.92 -3.91
C PRO A 171 -7.24 3.00 -5.12
N VAL A 172 -5.98 3.38 -4.92
CA VAL A 172 -4.97 3.41 -5.99
C VAL A 172 -4.75 2.01 -6.57
N LEU A 173 -4.79 0.96 -5.73
CA LEU A 173 -4.64 -0.42 -6.20
C LEU A 173 -5.71 -0.79 -7.22
N LEU A 174 -6.95 -0.33 -7.01
CA LEU A 174 -8.07 -0.60 -7.92
C LEU A 174 -7.92 0.08 -9.28
N GLN A 175 -6.99 1.03 -9.42
CA GLN A 175 -6.77 1.76 -10.68
C GLN A 175 -5.60 1.18 -11.49
N LEU A 176 -4.90 0.16 -10.98
CA LEU A 176 -3.71 -0.37 -11.62
C LEU A 176 -4.05 -1.11 -12.94
N PRO A 177 -3.40 -0.79 -14.07
CA PRO A 177 -3.67 -1.41 -15.37
C PRO A 177 -3.58 -2.93 -15.35
N ASN A 178 -2.51 -3.52 -14.80
CA ASN A 178 -2.35 -4.97 -14.79
C ASN A 178 -3.31 -5.66 -13.80
N LEU A 179 -3.91 -4.90 -12.87
CA LEU A 179 -5.02 -5.41 -12.06
C LEU A 179 -6.32 -5.42 -12.86
N GLN A 180 -6.61 -4.36 -13.63
CA GLN A 180 -7.81 -4.30 -14.47
C GLN A 180 -7.80 -5.32 -15.61
N ASP A 181 -6.62 -5.61 -16.17
CA ASP A 181 -6.45 -6.60 -17.24
C ASP A 181 -6.44 -8.05 -16.71
N GLY A 182 -6.55 -8.26 -15.40
CA GLY A 182 -6.62 -9.58 -14.76
C GLY A 182 -5.28 -10.22 -14.42
N THR A 183 -4.17 -9.71 -14.94
CA THR A 183 -2.81 -10.25 -14.74
C THR A 183 -2.41 -10.36 -13.27
N LEU A 184 -2.84 -9.40 -12.43
CA LEU A 184 -2.50 -9.34 -11.00
C LEU A 184 -3.64 -9.78 -10.07
N HIS A 185 -4.76 -10.33 -10.58
CA HIS A 185 -5.89 -10.76 -9.75
C HIS A 185 -5.48 -11.74 -8.65
N ARG A 186 -4.72 -12.79 -8.99
CA ARG A 186 -4.27 -13.79 -8.01
C ARG A 186 -3.41 -13.16 -6.91
N CYS A 187 -2.48 -12.29 -7.30
CA CYS A 187 -1.62 -11.55 -6.37
C CYS A 187 -2.46 -10.70 -5.40
N PHE A 188 -3.48 -10.01 -5.90
CA PHE A 188 -4.39 -9.23 -5.07
C PHE A 188 -5.22 -10.12 -4.13
N ILE A 189 -5.77 -11.23 -4.62
CA ILE A 189 -6.59 -12.15 -3.82
C ILE A 189 -5.77 -12.72 -2.67
N ASP A 190 -4.56 -13.22 -2.96
CA ASP A 190 -3.68 -13.81 -1.96
C ASP A 190 -3.29 -12.77 -0.90
N ALA A 191 -2.84 -11.58 -1.31
CA ALA A 191 -2.43 -10.52 -0.38
C ALA A 191 -3.61 -9.94 0.42
N SER A 192 -4.78 -9.76 -0.19
CA SER A 192 -5.96 -9.19 0.47
C SER A 192 -6.59 -10.14 1.48
N SER A 193 -6.38 -11.46 1.32
CA SER A 193 -6.88 -12.49 2.25
C SER A 193 -6.31 -12.34 3.67
N LEU A 194 -5.09 -11.81 3.78
CA LEU A 194 -4.39 -11.58 5.05
C LEU A 194 -4.84 -10.29 5.76
N VAL A 195 -5.52 -9.40 5.04
CA VAL A 195 -5.93 -8.10 5.57
C VAL A 195 -7.26 -8.22 6.33
N PRO A 196 -7.34 -7.69 7.56
CA PRO A 196 -8.59 -7.65 8.31
C PRO A 196 -9.70 -6.90 7.57
N GLU A 197 -10.92 -7.42 7.61
CA GLU A 197 -12.07 -6.94 6.83
C GLU A 197 -12.39 -5.47 7.12
N TRP A 198 -12.22 -5.05 8.38
CA TRP A 198 -12.54 -3.69 8.81
C TRP A 198 -11.67 -2.62 8.13
N MET A 199 -10.52 -2.98 7.57
CA MET A 199 -9.67 -2.06 6.80
C MET A 199 -10.32 -1.63 5.47
N PHE A 200 -11.27 -2.42 4.95
CA PHE A 200 -11.95 -2.14 3.68
C PHE A 200 -13.26 -1.36 3.82
N LEU A 201 -13.82 -1.22 5.03
CA LEU A 201 -15.16 -0.65 5.26
C LEU A 201 -15.36 0.74 4.64
N ARG A 202 -14.37 1.62 4.76
CA ARG A 202 -14.43 2.98 4.19
C ARG A 202 -14.51 2.97 2.66
N TRP A 203 -14.01 1.90 2.03
CA TRP A 203 -13.86 1.79 0.59
C TRP A 203 -14.91 0.91 -0.08
N ILE A 204 -15.97 0.51 0.66
CA ILE A 204 -17.10 -0.26 0.09
C ILE A 204 -17.66 0.38 -1.20
N PRO A 205 -17.93 1.70 -1.26
CA PRO A 205 -18.45 2.30 -2.50
C PRO A 205 -17.51 2.12 -3.69
N GLN A 206 -16.20 2.27 -3.46
CA GLN A 206 -15.17 2.09 -4.47
C GLN A 206 -15.04 0.60 -4.86
N LEU A 207 -15.07 -0.32 -3.90
CA LEU A 207 -15.07 -1.75 -4.21
C LEU A 207 -16.23 -2.11 -5.14
N LEU A 208 -17.44 -1.67 -4.79
CA LEU A 208 -18.65 -1.94 -5.57
C LEU A 208 -18.64 -1.27 -6.95
N SER A 209 -17.92 -0.16 -7.15
CA SER A 209 -17.82 0.47 -8.48
C SER A 209 -16.98 -0.33 -9.48
N TYR A 210 -16.11 -1.22 -9.00
CA TYR A 210 -15.29 -2.12 -9.83
C TYR A 210 -15.88 -3.54 -9.95
N VAL A 211 -17.06 -3.77 -9.36
CA VAL A 211 -17.74 -5.07 -9.45
C VAL A 211 -18.59 -5.13 -10.72
N ASP A 212 -18.33 -6.15 -11.54
CA ASP A 212 -19.31 -6.63 -12.52
C ASP A 212 -20.21 -7.68 -11.85
N PHE A 213 -21.49 -7.35 -11.68
CA PHE A 213 -22.47 -8.28 -11.08
C PHE A 213 -22.89 -9.42 -12.02
N PHE A 214 -22.41 -9.44 -13.26
CA PHE A 214 -22.71 -10.48 -14.25
C PHE A 214 -21.58 -11.50 -14.44
N GLN A 215 -20.40 -11.25 -13.85
CA GLN A 215 -19.22 -12.12 -13.99
C GLN A 215 -18.55 -12.38 -12.63
N GLU A 216 -17.52 -13.21 -12.64
CA GLU A 216 -16.65 -13.37 -11.47
C GLU A 216 -15.80 -12.10 -11.29
N SER A 217 -15.56 -11.74 -10.04
CA SER A 217 -14.79 -10.54 -9.69
C SER A 217 -13.62 -10.92 -8.81
N PHE A 218 -12.45 -10.32 -9.04
CA PHE A 218 -11.30 -10.45 -8.14
C PHE A 218 -11.58 -9.89 -6.73
N LEU A 219 -12.64 -9.10 -6.58
CA LEU A 219 -13.12 -8.56 -5.30
C LEU A 219 -14.08 -9.49 -4.56
N GLU A 220 -14.44 -10.63 -5.14
CA GLU A 220 -15.39 -11.58 -4.56
C GLU A 220 -15.01 -11.95 -3.12
N SER A 221 -13.77 -12.37 -2.91
CA SER A 221 -13.31 -12.85 -1.60
C SER A 221 -13.41 -11.77 -0.53
N VAL A 222 -13.04 -10.52 -0.86
CA VAL A 222 -13.11 -9.37 0.04
C VAL A 222 -14.56 -9.04 0.37
N LEU A 223 -15.43 -8.98 -0.64
CA LEU A 223 -16.84 -8.61 -0.47
C LEU A 223 -17.62 -9.66 0.31
N LEU A 224 -17.36 -10.96 0.09
CA LEU A 224 -18.01 -12.02 0.86
C LEU A 224 -17.56 -12.02 2.33
N ARG A 225 -16.28 -11.79 2.61
CA ARG A 225 -15.80 -11.64 4.00
C ARG A 225 -16.40 -10.42 4.69
N LEU A 226 -16.50 -9.30 3.97
CA LEU A 226 -17.20 -8.10 4.44
C LEU A 226 -18.68 -8.36 4.71
N ALA A 227 -19.37 -9.07 3.82
CA ALA A 227 -20.76 -9.44 4.00
C ALA A 227 -20.98 -10.34 5.22
N ALA A 228 -20.06 -11.27 5.49
CA ALA A 228 -20.12 -12.15 6.64
C ALA A 228 -19.84 -11.41 7.97
N SER A 229 -18.83 -10.55 8.00
CA SER A 229 -18.38 -9.89 9.25
C SER A 229 -19.12 -8.57 9.54
N TYR A 230 -19.48 -7.82 8.50
CA TYR A 230 -20.10 -6.49 8.58
C TYR A 230 -21.28 -6.34 7.60
N PRO A 231 -22.31 -7.22 7.67
CA PRO A 231 -23.41 -7.24 6.71
C PRO A 231 -24.14 -5.89 6.61
N MET A 232 -24.32 -5.20 7.74
CA MET A 232 -25.05 -3.93 7.79
C MET A 232 -24.32 -2.79 7.09
N ALA A 233 -22.98 -2.82 7.05
CA ALA A 233 -22.18 -1.83 6.34
C ALA A 233 -22.28 -2.02 4.82
N LEU A 234 -22.51 -3.26 4.36
CA LEU A 234 -22.56 -3.61 2.95
C LEU A 234 -23.98 -3.61 2.36
N TYR A 235 -25.01 -3.82 3.19
CA TYR A 235 -26.41 -3.95 2.77
C TYR A 235 -26.86 -2.83 1.84
N TYR A 236 -26.85 -1.57 2.31
CA TYR A 236 -27.37 -0.45 1.52
C TYR A 236 -26.51 -0.17 0.27
N PRO A 237 -25.17 -0.05 0.36
CA PRO A 237 -24.35 0.21 -0.83
C PRO A 237 -24.48 -0.90 -1.88
N ALA A 238 -24.49 -2.17 -1.48
CA ALA A 238 -24.53 -3.28 -2.41
C ALA A 238 -25.90 -3.42 -3.09
N LYS A 239 -27.01 -3.25 -2.34
CA LYS A 239 -28.35 -3.27 -2.96
C LYS A 239 -28.56 -2.11 -3.92
N PHE A 240 -28.05 -0.93 -3.59
CA PHE A 240 -28.07 0.22 -4.50
C PHE A 240 -27.27 -0.08 -5.79
N ALA A 241 -26.01 -0.50 -5.66
CA ALA A 241 -25.15 -0.80 -6.81
C ALA A 241 -25.73 -1.92 -7.69
N HIS A 242 -26.26 -2.98 -7.07
CA HIS A 242 -26.92 -4.07 -7.77
C HIS A 242 -28.16 -3.59 -8.51
N GLY A 243 -29.04 -2.82 -7.86
CA GLY A 243 -30.26 -2.29 -8.48
C GLY A 243 -29.98 -1.39 -9.67
N GLU A 244 -28.99 -0.50 -9.58
CA GLU A 244 -28.57 0.34 -10.71
C GLU A 244 -27.99 -0.49 -11.86
N CYS A 245 -27.22 -1.54 -11.56
CA CYS A 245 -26.67 -2.45 -12.55
C CYS A 245 -27.78 -3.21 -13.31
N THR A 246 -28.78 -3.73 -12.60
CA THR A 246 -29.92 -4.43 -13.20
C THR A 246 -30.79 -3.50 -14.04
N LYS A 247 -31.02 -2.25 -13.61
CA LYS A 247 -31.73 -1.25 -14.43
C LYS A 247 -30.99 -0.93 -15.72
N ARG A 248 -29.65 -0.82 -15.65
CA ARG A 248 -28.81 -0.49 -16.81
C ARG A 248 -28.70 -1.65 -17.80
N PHE A 249 -28.76 -2.89 -17.33
CA PHE A 249 -28.61 -4.10 -18.15
C PHE A 249 -29.69 -5.15 -17.81
N PRO A 250 -30.96 -4.93 -18.19
CA PRO A 250 -32.07 -5.79 -17.79
C PRO A 250 -32.03 -7.20 -18.39
N GLU A 251 -31.37 -7.38 -19.54
CA GLU A 251 -31.29 -8.66 -20.25
C GLU A 251 -30.20 -9.59 -19.71
N ARG A 252 -29.29 -9.08 -18.86
CA ARG A 252 -28.18 -9.87 -18.36
C ARG A 252 -28.56 -10.63 -17.08
N THR A 253 -28.22 -11.92 -17.06
CA THR A 253 -28.39 -12.76 -15.87
C THR A 253 -27.27 -12.52 -14.88
N MET A 254 -27.61 -12.43 -13.59
CA MET A 254 -26.64 -12.27 -12.51
C MET A 254 -25.61 -13.40 -12.47
N GLY A 255 -24.35 -13.03 -12.24
CA GLY A 255 -23.27 -13.98 -12.04
C GLY A 255 -23.41 -14.77 -10.73
N SER A 256 -22.72 -15.91 -10.64
CA SER A 256 -22.71 -16.79 -9.46
C SER A 256 -22.25 -16.07 -8.19
N PHE A 257 -21.25 -15.19 -8.31
CA PHE A 257 -20.77 -14.31 -7.26
C PHE A 257 -21.87 -13.38 -6.74
N ALA A 258 -22.52 -12.63 -7.64
CA ALA A 258 -23.55 -11.67 -7.28
C ALA A 258 -24.74 -12.33 -6.59
N CYS A 259 -25.16 -13.51 -7.07
CA CYS A 259 -26.18 -14.33 -6.43
C CYS A 259 -25.79 -14.72 -5.00
N ARG A 260 -24.54 -15.15 -4.78
CA ARG A 260 -24.04 -15.48 -3.44
C ARG A 260 -24.01 -14.25 -2.53
N LEU A 261 -23.49 -13.12 -3.02
CA LEU A 261 -23.41 -11.89 -2.27
C LEU A 261 -24.80 -11.38 -1.86
N MET A 262 -25.75 -11.32 -2.81
CA MET A 262 -27.11 -10.87 -2.52
C MET A 262 -27.82 -11.81 -1.53
N ARG A 263 -27.61 -13.12 -1.63
CA ARG A 263 -28.17 -14.10 -0.67
C ARG A 263 -27.68 -13.85 0.75
N VAL A 264 -26.40 -13.52 0.95
CA VAL A 264 -25.86 -13.17 2.28
C VAL A 264 -26.47 -11.86 2.80
N LEU A 265 -26.88 -10.97 1.88
CA LEU A 265 -27.48 -9.67 2.20
C LEU A 265 -29.02 -9.68 2.16
N GLU A 266 -29.65 -10.85 2.19
CA GLU A 266 -31.10 -10.99 2.31
C GLU A 266 -31.55 -10.76 3.76
N PHE A 267 -32.09 -9.57 4.02
CA PHE A 267 -32.63 -9.20 5.32
C PHE A 267 -34.08 -8.73 5.17
N PRO A 268 -35.09 -9.62 5.27
CA PRO A 268 -36.49 -9.30 5.00
C PRO A 268 -37.03 -8.11 5.80
N ARG A 269 -36.53 -7.92 7.03
CA ARG A 269 -36.91 -6.77 7.87
C ARG A 269 -36.36 -5.44 7.34
N LEU A 270 -35.12 -5.43 6.84
CA LEU A 270 -34.53 -4.24 6.25
C LEU A 270 -35.14 -3.95 4.88
N ASP A 271 -35.49 -4.99 4.12
CA ASP A 271 -36.20 -4.85 2.85
C ASP A 271 -37.55 -4.18 3.06
N ARG A 272 -38.31 -4.69 4.03
CA ARG A 272 -39.56 -4.05 4.44
C ARG A 272 -39.31 -2.62 4.89
N PHE A 273 -38.34 -2.36 5.74
CA PHE A 273 -38.03 -1.00 6.21
C PHE A 273 -37.74 -0.03 5.06
N VAL A 274 -36.96 -0.44 4.06
CA VAL A 274 -36.68 0.38 2.87
C VAL A 274 -37.95 0.62 2.06
N GLN A 275 -38.79 -0.40 1.89
CA GLN A 275 -40.07 -0.29 1.21
C GLN A 275 -41.02 0.68 1.93
N GLU A 276 -41.16 0.59 3.25
CA GLU A 276 -41.98 1.52 4.03
C GLU A 276 -41.42 2.95 3.98
N LEU A 277 -40.10 3.12 4.04
CA LEU A 277 -39.48 4.45 3.88
C LEU A 277 -39.79 5.09 2.54
N SER A 278 -39.80 4.32 1.45
CA SER A 278 -40.13 4.83 0.12
C SER A 278 -41.57 5.35 0.00
N GLN A 279 -42.50 4.87 0.84
CA GLN A 279 -43.89 5.33 0.88
C GLN A 279 -44.08 6.64 1.66
N VAL A 280 -43.12 6.99 2.52
CA VAL A 280 -43.16 8.23 3.32
C VAL A 280 -42.65 9.43 2.52
N VAL A 281 -41.82 9.20 1.50
CA VAL A 281 -41.33 10.25 0.62
C VAL A 281 -42.48 10.69 -0.30
N VAL A 282 -42.79 11.99 -0.28
CA VAL A 282 -43.82 12.56 -1.16
C VAL A 282 -43.45 12.28 -2.63
N PRO A 283 -44.37 11.78 -3.46
CA PRO A 283 -44.12 11.46 -4.87
C PRO A 283 -43.59 12.64 -5.70
#